data_AF-A0A4U7BCX8-F1
#
_entry.id   AF-A0A4U7BCX8-F1
#
_cell.length_a   1.000
_cell.length_b   1.000
_cell.length_c   1.000
_cell.angle_alpha   90.00
_cell.angle_beta   90.00
_cell.angle_gamma   90.00
#
_symmetry.space_group_name_H-M   'P 1'
#
loop_
_entity.id
_entity.type
_entity.pdbx_description
1 polymer ?
#
loop_
_entity_poly.entity_id
_entity_poly.type
_entity_poly.pdbx_seq_one_letter_code
_entity_poly.pdbx_strand_id
1 'polypeptide(L)'
;MKYKVIEYLNYSKLDKLERLYFDLAIVAILSFISFLTLVFEFFVYNEILVFFRDYFLMFIFFIIGIIGLFDTLKGIRKRKEILKKVVRNID
;
A
#
# COMPACT_ATOMS: atom_id res chain seq x y z
N MET A 1 0.56 27.08 -26.14
CA MET A 1 1.67 26.32 -25.51
C MET A 1 1.41 25.99 -24.04
N LYS A 2 0.84 26.89 -23.21
CA LYS A 2 0.48 26.63 -21.80
C LYS A 2 -0.43 25.41 -21.57
N TYR A 3 -1.44 25.19 -22.42
CA TYR A 3 -2.40 24.09 -22.24
C TYR A 3 -1.79 22.68 -22.39
N LYS A 4 -0.87 22.49 -23.36
CA LYS A 4 -0.16 21.20 -23.55
C LYS A 4 0.72 20.82 -22.35
N VAL A 5 1.28 21.79 -21.65
CA VAL A 5 2.14 21.56 -20.47
C VAL A 5 1.30 21.09 -19.27
N ILE A 6 0.09 21.65 -19.09
CA ILE A 6 -0.84 21.26 -18.02
C ILE A 6 -1.36 19.84 -18.27
N GLU A 7 -1.67 19.51 -19.52
CA GLU A 7 -2.14 18.20 -19.94
C GLU A 7 -1.06 17.11 -19.71
N TYR A 8 0.20 17.39 -20.08
CA TYR A 8 1.33 16.49 -19.80
C TYR A 8 1.61 16.33 -18.30
N LEU A 9 1.49 17.40 -17.51
CA LEU A 9 1.66 17.32 -16.05
C LEU A 9 0.57 16.46 -15.40
N ASN A 10 -0.64 16.48 -15.93
CA ASN A 10 -1.74 15.63 -15.46
C ASN A 10 -1.49 14.16 -15.79
N TYR A 11 -1.05 13.84 -17.01
CA TYR A 11 -0.70 12.48 -17.40
C TYR A 11 0.42 11.88 -16.54
N SER A 12 1.52 12.62 -16.33
CA SER A 12 2.63 12.14 -15.50
C SER A 12 2.24 11.95 -14.03
N LYS A 13 1.32 12.78 -13.51
CA LYS A 13 0.79 12.63 -12.15
C LYS A 13 -0.16 11.45 -12.02
N LEU A 14 -0.95 11.16 -13.06
CA LEU A 14 -1.85 9.99 -13.13
C LEU A 14 -1.05 8.68 -13.19
N ASP A 15 -0.02 8.60 -14.04
CA ASP A 15 0.87 7.42 -14.14
C ASP A 15 1.55 7.12 -12.78
N LYS A 16 2.04 8.16 -12.09
CA LYS A 16 2.58 7.99 -10.72
C LYS A 16 1.55 7.54 -9.70
N LEU A 17 0.29 7.93 -9.85
CA LEU A 17 -0.78 7.52 -8.96
C LEU A 17 -1.17 6.06 -9.21
N GLU A 18 -1.25 5.66 -10.48
CA GLU A 18 -1.53 4.29 -10.90
C GLU A 18 -0.46 3.31 -10.40
N ARG A 19 0.83 3.66 -10.54
CA ARG A 19 1.92 2.87 -9.95
C ARG A 19 1.79 2.73 -8.43
N LEU A 20 1.44 3.81 -7.72
CA LEU A 20 1.21 3.77 -6.27
C LEU A 20 0.04 2.84 -5.89
N TYR A 21 -1.02 2.80 -6.70
CA TYR A 21 -2.13 1.86 -6.50
C TYR A 21 -1.72 0.41 -6.78
N PHE A 22 -0.91 0.19 -7.82
CA PHE A 22 -0.39 -1.13 -8.15
C PHE A 22 0.54 -1.67 -7.05
N ASP A 23 1.47 -0.85 -6.58
CA ASP A 23 2.36 -1.18 -5.45
C ASP A 23 1.53 -1.48 -4.19
N LEU A 24 0.52 -0.66 -3.90
CA LEU A 24 -0.40 -0.89 -2.78
C LEU A 24 -1.10 -2.25 -2.90
N ALA A 25 -1.60 -2.60 -4.08
CA ALA A 25 -2.29 -3.86 -4.31
C ALA A 25 -1.36 -5.05 -4.07
N ILE A 26 -0.11 -5.00 -4.54
CA ILE A 26 0.87 -6.06 -4.33
C ILE A 26 1.19 -6.22 -2.84
N VAL A 27 1.49 -5.12 -2.14
CA VAL A 27 1.78 -5.17 -0.69
C VAL A 27 0.57 -5.66 0.08
N ALA A 28 -0.66 -5.31 -0.34
CA ALA A 28 -1.89 -5.76 0.29
C ALA A 28 -2.06 -7.28 0.14
N ILE A 29 -1.86 -7.81 -1.07
CA ILE A 29 -1.97 -9.24 -1.35
C ILE A 29 -0.91 -10.01 -0.56
N LEU A 30 0.35 -9.56 -0.56
CA LEU A 30 1.43 -10.21 0.19
C LEU A 30 1.17 -10.20 1.69
N SER A 31 0.71 -9.06 2.24
CA SER A 31 0.35 -8.95 3.65
C SER A 31 -0.83 -9.84 4.00
N PHE A 32 -1.83 -9.94 3.11
CA PHE A 32 -3.00 -10.77 3.31
C PHE A 32 -2.68 -12.27 3.28
N ILE A 33 -1.85 -12.73 2.34
CA ILE A 33 -1.38 -14.12 2.32
C ILE A 33 -0.59 -14.42 3.59
N SER A 34 0.30 -13.50 3.99
CA SER A 34 1.09 -13.66 5.22
C SER A 34 0.21 -13.78 6.47
N PHE A 35 -0.83 -12.95 6.54
CA PHE A 35 -1.83 -13.01 7.59
C PHE A 35 -2.56 -14.35 7.62
N LEU A 36 -3.03 -14.83 6.47
CA LEU A 36 -3.74 -16.11 6.39
C LEU A 36 -2.87 -17.26 6.88
N THR A 37 -1.59 -17.31 6.48
CA THR A 37 -0.66 -18.34 6.97
C THR A 37 -0.47 -18.24 8.48
N LEU A 38 -0.21 -17.04 9.01
CA LEU A 38 -0.03 -16.84 10.45
C LEU A 38 -1.26 -17.27 11.26
N VAL A 39 -2.45 -16.91 10.79
CA VAL A 39 -3.71 -17.27 11.47
C VAL A 39 -3.95 -18.77 11.41
N PHE A 40 -3.77 -19.40 10.24
CA PHE A 40 -3.98 -20.83 10.09
C PHE A 40 -3.05 -21.64 11.00
N GLU A 41 -1.77 -21.32 10.97
CA GLU A 41 -0.76 -22.00 11.79
C GLU A 41 -0.97 -21.74 13.28
N PHE A 42 -1.42 -20.53 13.66
CA PHE A 42 -1.75 -20.24 15.05
C PHE A 42 -2.82 -21.17 15.62
N PHE A 43 -3.79 -21.60 14.82
CA PHE A 43 -4.82 -22.56 15.26
C PHE A 43 -4.33 -24.00 15.34
N VAL A 44 -3.26 -24.36 14.62
CA VAL A 44 -2.68 -25.71 14.63
C VAL A 44 -1.75 -25.90 15.84
N TYR A 45 -1.06 -24.85 16.25
CA TYR A 45 -0.10 -24.93 17.36
C TYR A 45 -0.80 -24.97 18.72
N ASN A 46 -0.46 -25.99 19.53
CA ASN A 46 -0.94 -26.12 20.91
C ASN A 46 -0.31 -25.09 21.86
N GLU A 47 0.93 -24.68 21.57
CA GLU A 47 1.70 -23.75 22.41
C GLU A 47 2.04 -22.46 21.64
N ILE A 48 1.58 -21.34 22.18
CA ILE A 48 1.77 -20.01 21.60
C ILE A 48 3.25 -19.64 21.47
N LEU A 49 4.09 -20.03 22.44
CA LEU A 49 5.53 -19.74 22.42
C LEU A 49 6.26 -20.44 21.27
N VAL A 50 5.86 -21.68 20.95
CA VAL A 50 6.46 -22.43 19.85
C VAL A 50 6.04 -21.83 18.50
N PHE A 51 4.76 -21.43 18.38
CA PHE A 51 4.28 -20.69 17.22
C PHE A 51 5.09 -19.41 16.98
N PHE A 52 5.26 -18.58 18.02
CA PHE A 52 6.02 -17.34 17.89
C PHE A 52 7.49 -17.59 17.56
N ARG A 53 8.11 -18.67 18.07
CA ARG A 53 9.48 -19.01 17.71
C ARG A 53 9.62 -19.38 16.23
N ASP A 54 8.69 -20.20 15.73
CA ASP A 54 8.79 -20.76 14.38
C ASP A 54 8.35 -19.74 13.30
N TYR A 55 7.36 -18.89 13.61
CA TYR A 55 6.80 -17.90 12.67
C TYR A 55 7.19 -16.45 12.94
N PHE A 56 8.16 -16.19 13.84
CA PHE A 56 8.57 -14.84 14.23
C PHE A 56 8.89 -13.94 13.03
N LEU A 57 9.68 -14.45 12.08
CA LEU A 57 10.11 -13.69 10.91
C LEU A 57 8.91 -13.35 10.00
N MET A 58 7.99 -14.30 9.82
CA MET A 58 6.79 -14.10 9.01
C MET A 58 5.87 -13.07 9.65
N PHE A 59 5.77 -13.08 10.99
CA PHE A 59 5.09 -12.04 11.75
C PHE A 59 5.74 -10.66 11.56
N ILE A 60 7.07 -10.55 11.60
CA ILE A 60 7.78 -9.30 11.32
C ILE A 60 7.47 -8.80 9.90
N PHE A 61 7.56 -9.66 8.89
CA PHE A 61 7.25 -9.29 7.51
C PHE A 61 5.81 -8.81 7.34
N PHE A 62 4.86 -9.44 8.03
CA PHE A 62 3.48 -9.00 8.06
C PHE A 62 3.33 -7.59 8.64
N ILE A 63 3.99 -7.29 9.77
CA ILE A 63 3.98 -5.95 10.37
C ILE A 63 4.59 -4.91 9.43
N ILE A 64 5.72 -5.21 8.78
CA ILE A 64 6.33 -4.33 7.78
C ILE A 64 5.36 -4.08 6.62
N GLY A 65 4.67 -5.12 6.16
CA GLY A 65 3.64 -5.04 5.11
C GLY A 65 2.50 -4.09 5.50
N ILE A 66 1.98 -4.20 6.73
CA ILE A 66 0.96 -3.27 7.25
C ILE A 66 1.46 -1.83 7.26
N ILE A 67 2.68 -1.59 7.76
CA ILE A 67 3.25 -0.23 7.81
C ILE A 67 3.36 0.34 6.39
N GLY A 68 3.87 -0.46 5.44
CA GLY A 68 3.97 -0.08 4.03
C GLY A 68 2.61 0.25 3.39
N LEU A 69 1.55 -0.48 3.76
CA LEU A 69 0.18 -0.18 3.31
C LEU A 69 -0.30 1.18 3.82
N PHE A 70 -0.11 1.48 5.10
CA PHE A 70 -0.51 2.76 5.68
C PHE A 70 0.23 3.94 5.04
N ASP A 71 1.54 3.80 4.83
CA ASP A 71 2.34 4.84 4.18
C ASP A 71 1.93 5.07 2.72
N THR A 72 1.67 3.99 1.98
CA THR A 72 1.23 4.08 0.59
C THR A 72 -0.16 4.71 0.47
N LEU A 73 -1.10 4.34 1.35
CA LEU A 73 -2.43 4.96 1.44
C LEU A 73 -2.34 6.47 1.76
N LYS A 74 -1.45 6.85 2.68
CA LYS A 74 -1.19 8.26 3.02
C LYS A 74 -0.62 9.01 1.82
N GLY A 75 0.28 8.40 1.06
CA GLY A 75 0.83 8.93 -0.19
C GLY A 75 -0.25 9.16 -1.25
N ILE A 76 -1.13 8.18 -1.46
CA ILE A 76 -2.28 8.27 -2.38
C ILE A 76 -3.22 9.40 -1.97
N ARG A 77 -3.58 9.49 -0.68
CA ARG A 77 -4.45 10.56 -0.16
C ARG A 77 -3.87 11.94 -0.44
N LYS A 78 -2.59 12.14 -0.15
CA LYS A 78 -1.89 13.41 -0.40
C LYS A 78 -1.88 13.76 -1.90
N ARG A 79 -1.63 12.79 -2.78
CA ARG A 79 -1.66 13.02 -4.24
C ARG A 79 -3.07 13.34 -4.74
N LYS A 80 -4.09 12.64 -4.24
CA LYS A 80 -5.50 12.89 -4.59
C LYS A 80 -5.93 14.31 -4.20
N GLU A 81 -5.51 14.79 -3.03
CA GLU A 81 -5.74 16.17 -2.58
C GLU A 81 -5.04 17.21 -3.48
N ILE A 82 -3.80 16.95 -3.90
CA ILE A 82 -3.07 17.83 -4.83
C ILE A 82 -3.79 17.88 -6.19
N LEU A 83 -4.20 16.73 -6.73
CA LEU A 83 -4.92 16.66 -8.01
C LEU A 83 -6.24 17.46 -7.95
N LYS A 84 -7.00 17.31 -6.85
CA LYS A 84 -8.26 18.03 -6.62
C LYS A 84 -8.08 19.55 -6.58
N LYS A 85 -6.98 20.05 -5.99
CA LYS A 85 -6.65 21.48 -5.97
C LYS A 85 -6.26 22.02 -7.35
N VAL A 86 -5.53 21.23 -8.13
CA VAL A 86 -5.14 21.62 -9.50
C VAL A 86 -6.37 21.74 -10.40
N VAL A 87 -7.30 20.77 -10.34
CA VAL A 87 -8.55 20.81 -11.12
C VAL A 87 -9.40 22.03 -10.78
N ARG A 88 -9.59 22.35 -9.49
CA ARG A 88 -10.35 23.54 -9.05
C ARG A 88 -9.75 24.89 -9.40
N ASN A 89 -8.45 24.96 -9.69
CA ASN A 89 -7.77 26.21 -10.07
C ASN A 89 -7.80 26.45 -11.60
N ILE A 90 -8.37 25.51 -12.36
CA ILE A 90 -8.51 25.59 -13.82
C ILE A 90 -9.95 25.99 -14.21
N ASP A 91 -10.93 25.75 -13.33
CA ASP A 91 -12.29 26.33 -13.39
C ASP A 91 -12.28 27.78 -12.89
#